data_AF-A0A6G3D5K0-F1
#
_entry.id   AF-A0A6G3D5K0-F1
#
_cell.length_a   1.000
_cell.length_b   1.000
_cell.length_c   1.000
_cell.angle_alpha   90.00
_cell.angle_beta   90.00
_cell.angle_gamma   90.00
#
_symmetry.space_group_name_H-M   'P 1'
#
loop_
_entity.id
_entity.type
_entity.pdbx_description
1 polymer ?
#
loop_
_entity_poly.entity_id
_entity_poly.type
_entity_poly.pdbx_seq_one_letter_code
_entity_poly.pdbx_strand_id
1 'polypeptide(L)'
;RDGCRVPLPWTTEGPSYGFGAGGAWLPQPPSFAAYAVQAQDGVAGSTLELYRTALRLRRKLLDGESLTWSDDVPAGVLRFDRSDGWRCVTNLSA
;
A
#
# COMPACT_ATOMS: atom_id res chain seq x y z
N ARG A 1 15.58 10.07 3.55
CA ARG A 1 15.28 9.00 4.55
C ARG A 1 14.19 9.45 5.52
N ASP A 2 14.18 10.69 5.98
CA ASP A 2 13.24 11.10 7.03
C ASP A 2 11.77 11.03 6.62
N GLY A 3 11.48 11.15 5.31
CA GLY A 3 10.13 10.93 4.78
C GLY A 3 9.51 9.57 5.12
N CYS A 4 10.31 8.50 5.28
CA CYS A 4 9.79 7.19 5.69
C CYS A 4 9.80 6.96 7.22
N ARG A 5 10.11 8.01 8.00
CA ARG A 5 10.19 7.97 9.47
C ARG A 5 9.21 8.93 10.14
N VAL A 6 8.49 9.74 9.36
CA VAL A 6 7.41 10.58 9.87
C VAL A 6 6.42 9.70 10.64
N PRO A 7 6.05 10.04 11.89
CA PRO A 7 5.15 9.23 12.68
C PRO A 7 3.84 8.91 11.96
N LEU A 8 3.39 7.66 12.08
CA LEU A 8 2.21 7.19 11.37
C LEU A 8 0.94 7.88 11.88
N PRO A 9 0.04 8.31 10.99
CA PRO A 9 -1.26 8.85 11.36
C PRO A 9 -2.24 7.72 11.69
N TRP A 10 -2.74 7.71 12.92
CA TRP A 10 -3.79 6.80 13.37
C TRP A 10 -5.17 7.46 13.32
N THR A 11 -5.26 8.73 13.71
CA THR A 11 -6.48 9.55 13.69
C THR A 11 -6.34 10.69 12.70
N THR A 12 -7.46 11.30 12.30
CA THR A 12 -7.47 12.45 11.37
C THR A 12 -7.09 13.77 12.03
N GLU A 13 -7.07 13.80 13.36
CA GLU A 13 -6.86 15.00 14.16
C GLU A 13 -5.87 14.76 15.30
N GLY A 14 -5.51 15.84 15.99
CA GLY A 14 -4.61 15.86 17.13
C GLY A 14 -3.19 16.27 16.78
N PRO A 15 -2.36 16.56 17.81
CA PRO A 15 -1.01 17.14 17.62
C PRO A 15 -0.01 16.20 16.94
N SER A 16 -0.36 14.93 16.77
CA SER A 16 0.46 13.90 16.13
C SER A 16 -0.37 12.89 15.33
N TYR A 17 -1.59 13.28 14.93
CA TYR A 17 -2.55 12.37 14.28
C TYR A 17 -2.72 11.05 15.04
N GLY A 18 -2.80 11.11 16.37
CA GLY A 18 -3.02 9.94 17.22
C GLY A 18 -1.78 9.06 17.45
N PHE A 19 -0.58 9.46 17.01
CA PHE A 19 0.66 8.73 17.31
C PHE A 19 1.00 8.76 18.82
N GLY A 20 0.70 9.87 19.49
CA GLY A 20 0.91 10.05 20.93
C GLY A 20 0.52 11.44 21.43
N ALA A 21 0.36 11.58 22.74
CA ALA A 21 -0.14 12.83 23.34
C ALA A 21 0.84 14.02 23.24
N GLY A 22 2.16 13.75 23.14
CA GLY A 22 3.22 14.77 23.19
C GLY A 22 3.62 15.40 21.84
N GLY A 23 2.80 15.23 20.79
CA GLY A 23 3.18 15.62 19.43
C GLY A 23 4.11 14.62 18.74
N ALA A 24 4.54 14.96 17.53
CA ALA A 24 5.39 14.11 16.68
C ALA A 24 6.85 14.62 16.69
N TRP A 25 7.82 13.71 16.82
CA TRP A 25 9.26 14.04 16.82
C TRP A 25 9.76 14.50 15.44
N LEU A 26 9.02 14.17 14.37
CA LEU A 26 9.15 14.78 13.05
C LEU A 26 7.83 15.45 12.68
N PRO A 27 7.85 16.59 11.94
CA PRO A 27 6.64 17.22 11.44
C PRO A 27 5.83 16.27 10.56
N GLN A 28 4.55 16.12 10.87
CA GLN A 28 3.60 15.44 10.00
C GLN A 28 2.98 16.47 9.03
N PRO A 29 3.04 16.24 7.71
CA PRO A 29 2.34 17.08 6.75
C PRO A 29 0.83 17.07 7.00
N PRO A 30 0.11 18.18 6.77
CA PRO A 30 -1.35 18.23 6.92
C PRO A 30 -2.09 17.16 6.09
N SER A 31 -1.53 16.78 4.94
CA SER A 31 -2.08 15.75 4.06
C SER A 31 -2.11 14.35 4.69
N PHE A 32 -1.36 14.09 5.76
CA PHE A 32 -1.34 12.79 6.44
C PHE A 32 -2.68 12.43 7.08
N ALA A 33 -3.52 13.43 7.43
CA ALA A 33 -4.86 13.18 7.95
C ALA A 33 -5.70 12.29 7.01
N ALA A 34 -5.61 12.50 5.69
CA ALA A 34 -6.33 11.68 4.70
C ALA A 34 -5.79 10.25 4.58
N TYR A 35 -4.58 9.99 5.08
CA TYR A 35 -3.93 8.68 5.08
C TYR A 35 -3.98 8.01 6.46
N ALA A 36 -4.67 8.61 7.43
CA ALA A 36 -4.83 8.05 8.77
C ALA A 36 -5.59 6.72 8.74
N VAL A 37 -5.29 5.81 9.68
CA VAL A 37 -6.04 4.55 9.82
C VAL A 37 -7.53 4.82 9.99
N GLN A 38 -7.92 5.78 10.83
CA GLN A 38 -9.31 6.20 11.02
C GLN A 38 -9.98 6.65 9.70
N ALA A 39 -9.25 7.26 8.78
CA ALA A 39 -9.80 7.72 7.51
C ALA A 39 -9.94 6.61 6.46
N GLN A 40 -9.25 5.48 6.65
CA GLN A 40 -9.19 4.40 5.66
C GLN A 40 -9.89 3.10 6.10
N ASP A 41 -10.02 2.86 7.40
CA ASP A 41 -10.57 1.62 7.96
C ASP A 41 -12.03 1.43 7.52
N GLY A 42 -12.31 0.31 6.85
CA GLY A 42 -13.65 0.01 6.33
C GLY A 42 -14.08 0.87 5.13
N VAL A 43 -13.24 1.78 4.65
CA VAL A 43 -13.56 2.64 3.49
C VAL A 43 -13.26 1.90 2.20
N ALA A 44 -14.29 1.62 1.41
CA ALA A 44 -14.16 0.95 0.12
C ALA A 44 -13.22 1.72 -0.81
N GLY A 45 -12.25 1.02 -1.39
CA GLY A 45 -11.25 1.61 -2.29
C GLY A 45 -10.06 2.28 -1.60
N SER A 46 -10.01 2.31 -0.26
CA SER A 46 -8.83 2.83 0.45
C SER A 46 -7.61 1.94 0.25
N THR A 47 -6.41 2.52 0.39
CA THR A 47 -5.15 1.77 0.32
C THR A 47 -5.07 0.71 1.42
N LEU A 48 -5.58 1.00 2.62
CA LEU A 48 -5.65 0.03 3.73
C LEU A 48 -6.49 -1.20 3.35
N GLU A 49 -7.68 -1.00 2.80
CA GLU A 49 -8.55 -2.10 2.37
C GLU A 49 -8.01 -2.85 1.15
N LEU A 50 -7.32 -2.16 0.24
CA LEU A 50 -6.56 -2.77 -0.85
C LEU A 50 -5.53 -3.77 -0.30
N TYR A 51 -4.68 -3.35 0.64
CA TYR A 51 -3.65 -4.22 1.22
C TYR A 51 -4.23 -5.37 2.04
N ARG A 52 -5.28 -5.13 2.83
CA ARG A 52 -5.99 -6.21 3.56
C ARG A 52 -6.53 -7.27 2.60
N THR A 53 -7.11 -6.83 1.47
CA THR A 53 -7.59 -7.74 0.42
C THR A 53 -6.45 -8.46 -0.28
N ALA A 54 -5.38 -7.77 -0.65
CA ALA A 54 -4.20 -8.38 -1.27
C ALA A 54 -3.56 -9.45 -0.38
N LEU A 55 -3.41 -9.20 0.93
CA LEU A 55 -2.89 -10.18 1.89
C LEU A 55 -3.83 -11.40 2.03
N ARG A 56 -5.15 -11.19 1.97
CA ARG A 56 -6.14 -12.28 1.99
C ARG A 56 -6.05 -13.13 0.73
N LEU A 57 -5.93 -12.51 -0.43
CA LEU A 57 -5.76 -13.19 -1.72
C LEU A 57 -4.42 -13.93 -1.78
N ARG A 58 -3.33 -13.33 -1.28
CA ARG A 58 -2.02 -13.99 -1.21
C ARG A 58 -2.09 -15.34 -0.51
N ARG A 59 -2.82 -15.45 0.61
CA ARG A 59 -3.00 -16.73 1.32
C ARG A 59 -3.75 -17.80 0.51
N LYS A 60 -4.52 -17.40 -0.51
CA LYS A 60 -5.30 -18.31 -1.37
C LYS A 60 -4.61 -18.61 -2.70
N LEU A 61 -3.89 -17.63 -3.26
CA LEU A 61 -3.39 -17.64 -4.63
C LEU A 61 -1.88 -17.90 -4.71
N LEU A 62 -1.15 -17.79 -3.60
CA LEU A 62 0.27 -18.07 -3.62
C LEU A 62 0.50 -19.58 -3.66
N ASP A 63 0.86 -20.06 -4.84
CA ASP A 63 1.26 -21.44 -5.10
C ASP A 63 2.61 -21.47 -5.82
N GLY A 64 3.57 -22.20 -5.24
CA GLY A 64 4.97 -22.22 -5.67
C GLY A 64 5.69 -20.87 -5.59
N GLU A 65 6.96 -20.89 -5.98
CA GLU A 65 7.86 -19.74 -5.89
C GLU A 65 8.26 -19.18 -7.25
N SER A 66 8.00 -19.92 -8.33
CA SER A 66 8.41 -19.57 -9.69
C SER A 66 7.74 -18.29 -10.21
N LEU A 67 8.48 -17.55 -11.03
CA LEU A 67 8.01 -16.36 -11.71
C LEU A 67 8.69 -16.30 -13.08
N THR A 68 7.90 -16.06 -14.12
CA THR A 68 8.40 -15.87 -15.49
C THR A 68 8.03 -14.47 -15.98
N TRP A 69 9.03 -13.68 -16.35
CA TRP A 69 8.85 -12.35 -16.92
C TRP A 69 8.38 -12.44 -18.37
N SER A 70 7.60 -11.46 -18.82
CA SER A 70 7.20 -11.30 -20.22
C SER A 70 7.98 -10.15 -20.83
N ASP A 71 8.77 -10.42 -21.87
CA ASP A 71 9.57 -9.40 -22.57
C ASP A 71 8.75 -8.64 -23.64
N ASP A 72 7.68 -9.26 -24.15
CA ASP A 72 6.76 -8.65 -25.11
C ASP A 72 5.64 -7.88 -24.40
N VAL A 73 5.96 -6.65 -23.97
CA VAL A 73 5.00 -5.73 -23.35
C VAL A 73 5.22 -4.28 -23.81
N PRO A 74 4.15 -3.46 -23.86
CA PRO A 74 4.30 -2.03 -24.11
C PRO A 74 5.20 -1.34 -23.07
N ALA A 75 5.84 -0.24 -23.47
CA ALA A 75 6.61 0.59 -22.54
C ALA A 75 5.73 1.05 -21.36
N GLY A 76 6.26 0.93 -20.14
CA GLY A 76 5.55 1.26 -18.90
C GLY A 76 4.65 0.15 -18.36
N VAL A 77 4.48 -0.97 -19.06
CA VAL A 77 3.75 -2.14 -18.54
C VAL A 77 4.73 -3.16 -17.95
N LEU A 78 4.45 -3.61 -16.72
CA LEU A 78 5.14 -4.72 -16.07
C LEU A 78 4.24 -5.95 -16.09
N ARG A 79 4.71 -7.07 -16.63
CA ARG A 79 3.98 -8.34 -16.68
C ARG A 79 4.85 -9.51 -16.26
N PHE A 80 4.28 -10.39 -15.46
CA PHE A 80 4.86 -11.71 -15.16
C PHE A 80 3.77 -12.74 -14.86
N ASP A 81 4.08 -14.00 -15.12
CA ASP A 81 3.25 -15.16 -14.77
C ASP A 81 3.85 -15.85 -13.52
N ARG A 82 3.00 -16.33 -12.61
CA ARG A 82 3.37 -16.99 -11.34
C ARG A 82 2.90 -18.43 -11.36
N SER A 83 3.85 -19.36 -11.48
CA SER A 83 3.56 -20.80 -11.64
C SER A 83 2.50 -21.00 -12.75
N ASP A 84 1.70 -22.08 -12.68
CA ASP A 84 0.55 -22.26 -13.58
C ASP A 84 -0.73 -21.57 -13.04
N GLY A 85 -0.59 -20.66 -12.06
CA GLY A 85 -1.70 -20.15 -11.27
C GLY A 85 -2.30 -18.86 -11.79
N TRP A 86 -1.49 -17.80 -11.94
CA TRP A 86 -2.02 -16.46 -12.25
C TRP A 86 -0.96 -15.53 -12.87
N ARG A 87 -1.46 -14.48 -13.52
CA ARG A 87 -0.67 -13.42 -14.17
C ARG A 87 -0.82 -12.11 -13.43
N CYS A 88 0.29 -11.39 -13.28
CA CYS A 88 0.31 -9.99 -12.87
C CYS A 88 0.52 -9.10 -14.09
N VAL A 89 -0.26 -8.03 -14.22
CA VAL A 89 -0.08 -6.97 -15.22
C VAL A 89 -0.29 -5.63 -14.52
N THR A 90 0.74 -4.78 -14.52
CA THR A 90 0.71 -3.48 -13.86
C THR A 90 1.13 -2.40 -14.85
N ASN A 91 0.31 -1.37 -15.01
CA ASN A 91 0.72 -0.16 -15.71
C ASN A 91 1.46 0.75 -14.72
N LEU A 92 2.72 1.08 -15.02
CA LEU A 92 3.59 1.98 -14.25
C LEU A 92 3.70 3.37 -14.89
N SER A 93 2.98 3.62 -16.00
CA SER A 93 2.82 4.94 -16.59
C SER A 93 1.68 5.73 -15.94
N ALA A 94 1.73 7.06 -16.12
CA ALA A 94 0.73 8.00 -15.61
C ALA A 94 -0.55 7.99 -16.45
#